data_AF-A0A2N6DFP8-F1
#
_entry.id   AF-A0A2N6DFP8-F1
#
_cell.length_a   1.000
_cell.length_b   1.000
_cell.length_c   1.000
_cell.angle_alpha   90.00
_cell.angle_beta   90.00
_cell.angle_gamma   90.00
#
_symmetry.space_group_name_H-M   'P 1'
#
loop_
_entity.id
_entity.type
_entity.pdbx_description
1 polymer ?
#
loop_
_entity_poly.entity_id
_entity_poly.type
_entity_poly.pdbx_seq_one_letter_code
_entity_poly.pdbx_strand_id
1 'polypeptide(L)' 'ETPVSEVANLMVEHKTHLIPVVEDGNMLGVVARLDIIRSMR' A
#
# COMPACT_ATOMS: atom_id res chain seq x y z
N GLU A 1 3.00 6.46 10.60
CA GLU A 1 1.70 5.98 10.09
C GLU A 1 1.50 6.55 8.69
N THR A 2 1.12 5.73 7.72
CA THR A 2 0.91 6.16 6.32
C THR A 2 -0.57 5.93 5.97
N PRO A 3 -1.35 6.97 5.65
CA PRO A 3 -2.76 6.82 5.33
C PRO A 3 -3.00 5.97 4.09
N VAL A 4 -4.13 5.27 4.04
CA VAL A 4 -4.54 4.45 2.88
C VAL A 4 -4.59 5.26 1.58
N SER A 5 -4.99 6.53 1.65
CA SER A 5 -5.01 7.45 0.49
C SER A 5 -3.62 7.69 -0.09
N GLU A 6 -2.60 7.79 0.75
CA GLU A 6 -1.21 7.96 0.33
C GLU A 6 -0.67 6.69 -0.34
N VAL A 7 -0.98 5.52 0.21
CA VAL A 7 -0.66 4.22 -0.42
C VAL A 7 -1.31 4.10 -1.80
N ALA A 8 -2.57 4.52 -1.95
CA ALA A 8 -3.27 4.53 -3.23
C ALA A 8 -2.60 5.48 -4.24
N ASN A 9 -2.18 6.67 -3.80
CA ASN A 9 -1.46 7.63 -4.64
C ASN A 9 -0.12 7.05 -5.12
N LEU A 10 0.65 6.42 -4.23
CA LEU A 10 1.92 5.77 -4.58
C LEU A 10 1.74 4.67 -5.63
N MET A 11 0.67 3.87 -5.52
CA MET A 11 0.34 2.85 -6.53
C MET A 11 0.09 3.47 -7.92
N VAL A 12 -0.60 4.62 -7.98
CA VAL A 12 -0.87 5.32 -9.25
C VAL A 12 0.41 5.92 -9.82
N GLU A 13 1.16 6.66 -9.00
CA GLU A 13 2.40 7.33 -9.40
C GLU A 13 3.43 6.34 -9.95
N HIS A 14 3.62 5.24 -9.24
CA HIS A 14 4.64 4.23 -9.59
C HIS A 14 4.09 3.14 -10.53
N LYS A 15 2.82 3.26 -10.97
CA LYS A 15 2.14 2.28 -11.83
C LYS A 15 2.26 0.84 -11.31
N THR A 16 2.15 0.67 -9.99
CA THR A 16 2.23 -0.62 -9.31
C THR A 16 0.88 -1.01 -8.71
N HIS A 17 0.68 -2.31 -8.52
CA HIS A 17 -0.50 -2.88 -7.87
C HIS A 17 -0.22 -3.35 -6.43
N LEU A 18 1.04 -3.34 -6.03
CA LEU A 18 1.55 -3.87 -4.77
C LEU A 18 2.52 -2.86 -4.16
N ILE A 19 2.37 -2.62 -2.86
CA ILE A 19 3.28 -1.78 -2.07
C ILE A 19 3.84 -2.63 -0.92
N PRO A 20 5.17 -2.77 -0.79
CA PRO A 20 5.76 -3.47 0.35
C PRO A 20 5.56 -2.65 1.63
N VAL A 21 5.28 -3.33 2.73
CA VAL A 21 5.23 -2.74 4.07
C VAL A 21 6.54 -3.07 4.76
N VAL A 22 7.25 -2.04 5.21
CA VAL A 22 8.54 -2.14 5.86
C VAL A 22 8.54 -1.41 7.20
N GLU A 23 9.24 -1.95 8.19
CA GLU A 23 9.47 -1.31 9.49
C GLU A 23 10.92 -1.57 9.90
N ASP A 24 11.66 -0.51 10.24
CA ASP A 24 13.08 -0.58 10.62
C ASP A 24 13.96 -1.38 9.63
N GLY A 25 13.67 -1.24 8.33
CA GLY A 25 14.39 -1.93 7.26
C GLY A 25 13.98 -3.39 7.04
N ASN A 26 13.05 -3.92 7.85
CA ASN A 26 12.53 -5.29 7.70
C ASN A 26 11.26 -5.29 6.86
N MET A 27 11.16 -6.22 5.90
CA MET A 27 9.93 -6.44 5.14
C MET A 27 8.92 -7.19 6.02
N LEU A 28 7.82 -6.51 6.36
CA LEU A 28 6.73 -7.08 7.16
C LEU A 28 5.64 -7.72 6.31
N GLY A 29 5.44 -7.23 5.08
CA GLY A 29 4.41 -7.75 4.19
C GLY A 29 4.18 -6.90 2.94
N VAL A 30 2.99 -7.04 2.35
CA VAL A 30 2.59 -6.32 1.14
C VAL A 30 1.12 -5.91 1.23
N VAL A 31 0.79 -4.73 0.69
CA VAL A 31 -0.57 -4.28 0.46
C VAL A 31 -0.86 -4.33 -1.02
N ALA A 32 -1.93 -5.02 -1.41
CA ALA A 32 -2.43 -5.05 -2.77
C ALA A 32 -3.54 -4.01 -2.99
N ARG A 33 -3.72 -3.60 -4.24
CA ARG A 33 -4.84 -2.72 -4.62
C ARG A 33 -6.20 -3.23 -4.13
N LEU A 34 -6.41 -4.55 -4.10
CA LEU A 34 -7.67 -5.13 -3.62
C LEU A 34 -7.90 -4.88 -2.12
N ASP A 35 -6.84 -4.81 -1.32
CA ASP A 35 -6.94 -4.55 0.12
C ASP A 35 -7.46 -3.13 0.38
N ILE A 36 -7.00 -2.15 -0.42
CA ILE A 36 -7.50 -0.77 -0.41
C ILE A 36 -9.00 -0.74 -0.77
N ILE A 37 -9.40 -1.44 -1.83
CA ILE A 37 -10.81 -1.49 -2.24
C ILE A 37 -11.68 -2.13 -1.14
N ARG A 38 -11.17 -3.16 -0.46
CA ARG A 38 -11.86 -3.84 0.63
C ARG A 38 -11.97 -2.98 1.89
N SER A 39 -10.98 -2.13 2.18
CA SER A 39 -11.01 -1.26 3.36
C SER A 39 -11.96 -0.07 3.24
N MET A 40 -12.45 0.25 2.04
CA MET A 40 -13.43 1.31 1.78
C MET A 40 -14.89 0.84 1.89
N ARG A 41 -15.10 -0.44 2.21
CA ARG A 41 -16.43 -1.03 2.39
C ARG A 41 -16.92 -0.98 3.82
#